data_AF-A0A517P149-F1
#
_entry.id   AF-A0A517P149-F1
#
_cell.length_a   1.000
_cell.length_b   1.000
_cell.length_c   1.000
_cell.angle_alpha   90.00
_cell.angle_beta   90.00
_cell.angle_gamma   90.00
#
_symmetry.space_group_name_H-M   'P 1'
#
loop_
_entity.id
_entity.type
_entity.pdbx_description
1 polymer ?
#
loop_
_entity_poly.entity_id
_entity_poly.type
_entity_poly.pdbx_seq_one_letter_code
_entity_poly.pdbx_strand_id
1 'polypeptide(L)'
;MTRISFRLIAVTTIVCLSFSTSSAQTGRQRGATLGGLAGAVAGGLIGDHNNEAGAGAGIGAVVGAVAGGLLGDASDKDRAIASQQRYYQNQQQQLHYQQQQIAVQQSAVSLNDVIAMSRSGLSESIIINQVHQRGYGHQLQVAEIISLHQNGVSENVISALQRAPSAQQAMVSSVAKAPVYVERPVIVQQPVIHHRVVPAPVIINPTHVVTPRHHYHHDRHRNTRRSSFNIRF
;
A
#
# COMPACT_ATOMS: atom_id res chain seq x y z
N MET A 1 -43.03 1.26 -34.98
CA MET A 1 -42.05 0.50 -34.17
C MET A 1 -40.66 1.16 -34.12
N THR A 2 -40.56 2.50 -34.18
CA THR A 2 -39.26 3.22 -34.26
C THR A 2 -38.90 4.05 -33.02
N ARG A 3 -39.85 4.27 -32.10
CA ARG A 3 -39.63 5.08 -30.88
C ARG A 3 -38.99 4.31 -29.72
N ILE A 4 -39.10 2.98 -29.73
CA ILE A 4 -38.54 2.09 -28.69
C ILE A 4 -37.01 1.93 -28.91
N SER A 5 -36.57 1.84 -30.16
CA SER A 5 -35.16 1.74 -30.53
C SER A 5 -34.37 3.01 -30.18
N PHE A 6 -34.97 4.19 -30.34
CA PHE A 6 -34.32 5.46 -29.99
C PHE A 6 -34.16 5.67 -28.48
N ARG A 7 -35.12 5.16 -27.68
CA ARG A 7 -35.01 5.16 -26.20
C ARG A 7 -33.97 4.18 -25.69
N LEU A 8 -33.81 3.03 -26.34
CA LEU A 8 -32.76 2.05 -25.99
C LEU A 8 -31.35 2.54 -26.34
N ILE A 9 -31.19 3.31 -27.42
CA ILE A 9 -29.90 3.90 -27.83
C ILE A 9 -29.49 5.08 -26.93
N ALA A 10 -30.46 5.86 -26.45
CA ALA A 10 -30.22 6.95 -25.49
C ALA A 10 -29.81 6.43 -24.09
N VAL A 11 -30.33 5.28 -23.67
CA VAL A 11 -29.99 4.66 -22.38
C VAL A 11 -28.59 4.02 -22.39
N THR A 12 -28.14 3.46 -23.52
CA THR A 12 -26.78 2.89 -23.63
C THR A 12 -25.68 3.94 -23.78
N THR A 13 -25.99 5.13 -24.31
CA THR A 13 -25.02 6.23 -24.45
C THR A 13 -24.73 6.97 -23.14
N ILE A 14 -25.70 7.02 -22.21
CA ILE A 14 -25.50 7.57 -20.85
C ILE A 14 -24.61 6.66 -19.99
N VAL A 15 -24.59 5.35 -20.25
CA VAL A 15 -23.74 4.38 -19.54
C VAL A 15 -22.27 4.46 -20.01
N CYS A 16 -22.00 5.00 -21.20
CA CYS A 16 -20.67 5.04 -21.80
C CYS A 16 -19.84 6.30 -21.49
N LEU A 17 -20.44 7.36 -20.92
CA LEU A 17 -19.80 8.68 -20.83
C LEU A 17 -19.17 9.06 -19.47
N SER A 18 -19.08 8.15 -18.49
CA SER A 18 -18.62 8.51 -17.14
C SER A 18 -17.31 7.86 -16.68
N PHE A 19 -16.56 7.20 -17.57
CA PHE A 19 -15.26 6.61 -17.21
C PHE A 19 -14.08 7.52 -17.60
N SER A 20 -14.07 8.73 -17.06
CA SER A 20 -12.92 9.63 -17.15
C SER A 20 -12.85 10.48 -15.90
N THR A 21 -12.34 9.92 -14.81
CA THR A 21 -11.94 10.69 -13.63
C THR A 21 -10.66 10.12 -13.04
N SER A 22 -9.64 10.97 -13.15
CA SER A 22 -8.32 10.99 -12.54
C SER A 22 -8.14 10.14 -11.28
N SER A 23 -7.03 9.39 -11.28
CA SER A 23 -6.58 8.44 -10.25
C SER A 23 -6.54 8.97 -8.81
N ALA A 24 -6.49 10.28 -8.59
CA ALA A 24 -6.46 10.92 -7.27
C ALA A 24 -7.81 10.91 -6.51
N GLN A 25 -8.92 10.53 -7.16
CA GLN A 25 -10.27 10.64 -6.58
C GLN A 25 -10.91 9.28 -6.28
N THR A 26 -10.14 8.19 -6.36
CA THR A 26 -10.68 6.82 -6.42
C THR A 26 -11.57 6.45 -5.23
N GLY A 27 -11.15 6.63 -3.98
CA GLY A 27 -11.96 6.28 -2.81
C GLY A 27 -13.08 7.28 -2.54
N ARG A 28 -12.85 8.58 -2.71
CA ARG A 28 -13.91 9.60 -2.62
C ARG A 28 -15.01 9.39 -3.66
N GLN A 29 -14.65 9.09 -4.90
CA GLN A 29 -15.62 8.83 -5.97
C GLN A 29 -16.32 7.49 -5.75
N ARG A 30 -15.60 6.41 -5.44
CA ARG A 30 -16.22 5.11 -5.14
C ARG A 30 -17.14 5.18 -3.92
N GLY A 31 -16.74 5.92 -2.90
CA GLY A 31 -17.56 6.16 -1.72
C GLY A 31 -18.81 6.99 -2.05
N ALA A 32 -18.67 8.04 -2.86
CA ALA A 32 -19.79 8.86 -3.29
C ALA A 32 -20.76 8.11 -4.20
N THR A 33 -20.27 7.26 -5.11
CA THR A 33 -21.13 6.45 -5.96
C THR A 33 -21.85 5.37 -5.17
N LEU A 34 -21.14 4.62 -4.33
CA LEU A 34 -21.76 3.58 -3.49
C LEU A 34 -22.76 4.19 -2.49
N GLY A 35 -22.36 5.27 -1.82
CA GLY A 35 -23.22 5.98 -0.89
C GLY A 35 -24.43 6.60 -1.58
N GLY A 36 -24.25 7.15 -2.79
CA GLY A 36 -25.35 7.70 -3.57
C GLY A 36 -26.35 6.65 -4.05
N LEU A 37 -25.87 5.50 -4.52
CA LEU A 37 -26.77 4.40 -4.89
C LEU A 37 -27.51 3.84 -3.68
N ALA A 38 -26.80 3.59 -2.57
CA ALA A 38 -27.41 3.11 -1.33
C ALA A 38 -28.42 4.11 -0.76
N GLY A 39 -28.07 5.40 -0.77
CA GLY A 39 -28.93 6.49 -0.34
C GLY A 39 -30.16 6.65 -1.24
N ALA A 40 -30.03 6.45 -2.55
CA ALA A 40 -31.16 6.50 -3.48
C ALA A 40 -32.17 5.38 -3.23
N VAL A 41 -31.69 4.16 -2.98
CA VAL A 41 -32.56 3.03 -2.64
C VAL A 41 -33.26 3.29 -1.31
N ALA A 42 -32.51 3.67 -0.27
CA ALA A 42 -33.08 3.95 1.05
C ALA A 42 -34.08 5.11 1.02
N GLY A 43 -33.73 6.22 0.37
CA GLY A 43 -34.59 7.38 0.22
C GLY A 43 -35.81 7.12 -0.65
N GLY A 44 -35.69 6.27 -1.67
CA GLY A 44 -36.81 5.86 -2.51
C GLY A 44 -37.83 5.01 -1.76
N LEU A 45 -37.36 4.06 -0.95
CA LEU A 45 -38.22 3.25 -0.09
C LEU A 45 -38.93 4.11 0.97
N ILE A 46 -38.25 5.08 1.57
CA ILE A 46 -38.85 6.00 2.56
C ILE A 46 -39.86 6.95 1.92
N GLY A 47 -39.56 7.47 0.73
CA GLY A 47 -40.45 8.38 -0.02
C GLY A 47 -41.68 7.69 -0.62
N ASP A 48 -41.68 6.36 -0.72
CA ASP A 48 -42.79 5.57 -1.27
C ASP A 48 -44.09 5.75 -0.46
N HIS A 49 -43.97 5.97 0.85
CA HIS A 49 -45.11 6.22 1.74
C HIS A 49 -45.92 7.47 1.40
N ASN A 50 -45.33 8.44 0.71
CA ASN A 50 -45.96 9.72 0.34
C ASN A 50 -46.20 9.87 -1.17
N ASN A 51 -46.12 8.79 -1.97
CA ASN A 51 -46.08 8.84 -3.45
C ASN A 51 -44.90 9.68 -4.01
N GLU A 52 -43.84 9.83 -3.23
CA GLU A 52 -42.69 10.69 -3.51
C GLU A 52 -41.39 9.88 -3.63
N ALA A 53 -41.48 8.60 -4.01
CA ALA A 53 -40.34 7.69 -4.13
C ALA A 53 -39.20 8.29 -4.99
N GLY A 54 -39.53 8.99 -6.08
CA GLY A 54 -38.53 9.65 -6.92
C GLY A 54 -37.82 10.83 -6.23
N ALA A 55 -38.55 11.62 -5.45
CA ALA A 55 -37.98 12.74 -4.71
C ALA A 55 -37.12 12.25 -3.53
N GLY A 56 -37.62 11.25 -2.80
CA GLY A 56 -36.88 10.58 -1.74
C GLY A 56 -35.61 9.92 -2.25
N ALA A 57 -35.65 9.25 -3.41
CA ALA A 57 -34.47 8.66 -4.04
C ALA A 57 -33.45 9.73 -4.46
N GLY A 58 -33.89 10.86 -5.03
CA GLY A 58 -33.00 11.95 -5.41
C GLY A 58 -32.28 12.58 -4.22
N ILE A 59 -33.02 12.88 -3.14
CA ILE A 59 -32.45 13.46 -1.91
C ILE A 59 -31.51 12.45 -1.24
N GLY A 60 -31.96 11.21 -1.11
CA GLY A 60 -31.15 10.13 -0.55
C GLY A 60 -29.85 9.91 -1.34
N ALA A 61 -29.90 10.02 -2.67
CA ALA A 61 -28.72 9.91 -3.51
C ALA A 61 -27.69 11.01 -3.24
N VAL A 62 -28.12 12.26 -3.13
CA VAL A 62 -27.20 13.38 -2.87
C VAL A 62 -26.60 13.27 -1.46
N VAL A 63 -27.44 13.01 -0.45
CA VAL A 63 -26.99 12.88 0.94
C VAL A 63 -26.03 11.69 1.08
N GLY A 64 -26.40 10.55 0.51
CA GLY A 64 -25.58 9.34 0.50
C GLY A 64 -24.27 9.53 -0.24
N ALA A 65 -24.27 10.26 -1.36
CA ALA A 65 -23.04 10.53 -2.11
C ALA A 65 -22.08 11.47 -1.37
N VAL A 66 -22.59 12.50 -0.68
CA VAL A 66 -21.76 13.39 0.15
C VAL A 66 -21.18 12.60 1.32
N ALA A 67 -22.01 11.85 2.05
CA ALA A 67 -21.58 11.05 3.19
C ALA A 67 -20.56 9.97 2.78
N GLY A 68 -20.87 9.20 1.74
CA GLY A 68 -20.00 8.16 1.21
C GLY A 68 -18.69 8.71 0.64
N GLY A 69 -18.72 9.88 0.00
CA GLY A 69 -17.51 10.52 -0.52
C GLY A 69 -16.56 10.99 0.58
N LEU A 70 -17.08 11.49 1.71
CA LEU A 70 -16.27 11.87 2.87
C LEU A 70 -15.66 10.65 3.55
N LEU A 71 -16.43 9.57 3.72
CA LEU A 71 -15.95 8.33 4.32
C LEU A 71 -14.91 7.61 3.45
N GLY A 72 -15.09 7.65 2.13
CA GLY A 72 -14.13 7.12 1.17
C GLY A 72 -12.79 7.86 1.19
N ASP A 73 -12.81 9.19 1.34
CA ASP A 73 -11.59 10.01 1.44
C ASP A 73 -10.77 9.70 2.71
N ALA A 74 -11.45 9.50 3.84
CA ALA A 74 -10.79 9.08 5.08
C ALA A 74 -10.18 7.68 4.95
N SER A 75 -10.93 6.75 4.35
CA SER A 75 -10.48 5.37 4.14
C SER A 75 -9.26 5.26 3.23
N ASP A 76 -9.13 6.14 2.23
CA ASP A 76 -7.96 6.17 1.35
C ASP A 76 -6.69 6.58 2.10
N LYS A 77 -6.80 7.51 3.06
CA LYS A 77 -5.66 7.91 3.92
C LYS A 77 -5.22 6.77 4.82
N ASP A 78 -6.17 6.07 5.44
CA ASP A 78 -5.86 4.90 6.29
C ASP A 78 -5.21 3.78 5.48
N ARG A 79 -5.68 3.53 4.25
CA ARG A 79 -5.09 2.55 3.34
C ARG A 79 -3.71 2.95 2.85
N ALA A 80 -3.46 4.24 2.63
CA ALA A 80 -2.13 4.73 2.27
C ALA A 80 -1.13 4.50 3.41
N ILE A 81 -1.52 4.78 4.66
CA ILE A 81 -0.68 4.54 5.83
C ILE A 81 -0.43 3.04 6.05
N ALA A 82 -1.49 2.23 5.96
CA ALA A 82 -1.38 0.78 6.11
C ALA A 82 -0.52 0.14 5.02
N SER A 83 -0.65 0.59 3.77
CA SER A 83 0.17 0.08 2.66
C SER A 83 1.64 0.49 2.79
N GLN A 84 1.91 1.71 3.27
CA GLN A 84 3.26 2.17 3.59
C GLN A 84 3.91 1.31 4.69
N GLN A 85 3.19 0.99 5.76
CA GLN A 85 3.69 0.10 6.82
C GLN A 85 4.01 -1.31 6.29
N ARG A 86 3.16 -1.86 5.43
CA ARG A 86 3.39 -3.16 4.78
C ARG A 86 4.62 -3.14 3.87
N TYR A 87 4.85 -2.04 3.16
CA TYR A 87 6.02 -1.87 2.31
C TYR A 87 7.33 -1.98 3.13
N TYR A 88 7.44 -1.24 4.23
CA TYR A 88 8.62 -1.30 5.10
C TYR A 88 8.80 -2.68 5.76
N GLN A 89 7.70 -3.34 6.15
CA GLN A 89 7.76 -4.68 6.74
C GLN A 89 8.27 -5.73 5.72
N ASN A 90 7.78 -5.69 4.48
CA ASN A 90 8.22 -6.60 3.42
C ASN A 90 9.68 -6.35 3.03
N GLN A 91 10.12 -5.09 3.03
CA GLN A 91 11.51 -4.75 2.72
C GLN A 91 12.47 -5.34 3.76
N GLN A 92 12.13 -5.26 5.05
CA GLN A 92 12.95 -5.86 6.11
C GLN A 92 13.03 -7.38 6.00
N GLN A 93 11.93 -8.05 5.63
CA GLN A 93 11.96 -9.51 5.46
C GLN A 93 12.88 -9.93 4.31
N GLN A 94 12.88 -9.21 3.19
CA GLN A 94 13.74 -9.53 2.04
C GLN A 94 15.24 -9.44 2.37
N LEU A 95 15.64 -8.48 3.20
CA LEU A 95 17.03 -8.35 3.65
C LEU A 95 17.49 -9.56 4.47
N HIS A 96 16.62 -10.09 5.33
CA HIS A 96 16.94 -11.30 6.12
C HIS A 96 17.08 -12.55 5.24
N TYR A 97 16.22 -12.72 4.23
CA TYR A 97 16.36 -13.84 3.28
C TYR A 97 17.62 -13.73 2.42
N GLN A 98 18.03 -12.52 2.04
CA GLN A 98 19.27 -12.32 1.29
C GLN A 98 20.51 -12.60 2.14
N GLN A 99 20.53 -12.16 3.41
CA GLN A 99 21.65 -12.42 4.31
C GLN A 99 21.79 -13.91 4.64
N GLN A 100 20.66 -14.63 4.74
CA GLN A 100 20.68 -16.08 4.93
C GLN A 100 21.19 -16.82 3.68
N GLN A 101 20.92 -16.32 2.47
CA GLN A 101 21.54 -16.86 1.25
C GLN A 101 23.06 -16.63 1.22
N ILE A 102 23.57 -15.52 1.74
CA ILE A 102 25.03 -15.30 1.83
C ILE A 102 25.67 -16.28 2.84
N ALA A 103 24.97 -16.61 3.93
CA ALA A 103 25.41 -17.66 4.86
C ALA A 103 25.31 -19.08 4.26
N VAL A 104 24.40 -19.31 3.31
CA VAL A 104 24.31 -20.59 2.55
C VAL A 104 25.33 -20.64 1.41
N GLN A 105 25.74 -19.49 0.86
CA GLN A 105 26.68 -19.36 -0.27
C GLN A 105 28.14 -19.37 0.16
N GLN A 106 28.42 -19.31 1.47
CA GLN A 106 29.65 -19.85 2.06
C GLN A 106 29.62 -21.39 2.08
N SER A 107 29.03 -21.98 1.03
CA SER A 107 29.07 -23.39 0.72
C SER A 107 30.51 -23.87 0.77
N ALA A 108 30.68 -25.14 1.14
CA ALA A 108 31.95 -25.83 1.24
C ALA A 108 33.01 -25.36 0.21
N VAL A 109 34.28 -25.39 0.60
CA VAL A 109 35.38 -25.10 -0.34
C VAL A 109 35.22 -26.01 -1.56
N SER A 110 35.23 -25.48 -2.78
CA SER A 110 35.17 -26.30 -3.98
C SER A 110 36.56 -26.80 -4.38
N LEU A 111 36.63 -27.89 -5.16
CA LEU A 111 37.92 -28.37 -5.70
C LEU A 111 38.60 -27.31 -6.56
N ASN A 112 37.81 -26.58 -7.36
CA ASN A 112 38.32 -25.49 -8.19
C ASN A 112 38.90 -24.36 -7.34
N ASP A 113 38.30 -24.05 -6.19
CA ASP A 113 38.86 -23.07 -5.26
C ASP A 113 40.20 -23.55 -4.70
N VAL A 114 40.32 -24.82 -4.33
CA VAL A 114 41.60 -25.38 -3.83
C VAL A 114 42.69 -25.34 -4.90
N ILE A 115 42.36 -25.73 -6.13
CA ILE A 115 43.28 -25.65 -7.26
C ILE A 115 43.69 -24.20 -7.53
N ALA A 116 42.73 -23.28 -7.53
CA ALA A 116 42.98 -21.86 -7.75
C ALA A 116 43.85 -21.26 -6.63
N MET A 117 43.60 -21.61 -5.38
CA MET A 117 44.39 -21.17 -4.23
C MET A 117 45.83 -21.70 -4.27
N SER A 118 46.03 -22.95 -4.71
CA SER A 118 47.38 -23.49 -4.89
C SER A 118 48.11 -22.79 -6.05
N ARG A 119 47.43 -22.62 -7.19
CA ARG A 119 47.97 -21.96 -8.38
C ARG A 119 48.27 -20.47 -8.19
N SER A 120 47.52 -19.79 -7.31
CA SER A 120 47.80 -18.40 -6.93
C SER A 120 48.96 -18.27 -5.95
N GLY A 121 49.54 -19.39 -5.50
CA GLY A 121 50.68 -19.41 -4.59
C GLY A 121 50.32 -19.11 -3.13
N LEU A 122 49.04 -19.29 -2.73
CA LEU A 122 48.67 -19.19 -1.32
C LEU A 122 49.34 -20.32 -0.52
N SER A 123 49.73 -20.02 0.71
CA SER A 123 50.37 -21.01 1.57
C SER A 123 49.42 -22.13 1.94
N GLU A 124 49.95 -23.35 2.06
CA GLU A 124 49.19 -24.55 2.42
C GLU A 124 48.38 -24.35 3.70
N SER A 125 48.94 -23.64 4.68
CA SER A 125 48.26 -23.32 5.95
C SER A 125 46.97 -22.53 5.77
N ILE A 126 46.92 -21.60 4.80
CA ILE A 126 45.72 -20.82 4.50
C ILE A 126 44.69 -21.71 3.82
N ILE A 127 45.12 -22.54 2.88
CA ILE A 127 44.26 -23.47 2.16
C ILE A 127 43.66 -24.51 3.13
N ILE A 128 44.49 -25.08 4.01
CA ILE A 128 44.08 -26.03 5.05
C ILE A 128 43.11 -25.36 6.02
N ASN A 129 43.40 -24.16 6.49
CA ASN A 129 42.50 -23.41 7.36
C ASN A 129 41.16 -23.13 6.67
N GLN A 130 41.18 -22.75 5.39
CA GLN A 130 39.98 -22.52 4.59
C GLN A 130 39.11 -23.78 4.49
N VAL A 131 39.75 -24.93 4.23
CA VAL A 131 39.12 -26.26 4.16
C VAL A 131 38.56 -26.69 5.52
N HIS A 132 39.27 -26.42 6.62
CA HIS A 132 38.76 -26.70 7.96
C HIS A 132 37.56 -25.82 8.34
N GLN A 133 37.59 -24.54 7.97
CA GLN A 133 36.56 -23.58 8.35
C GLN A 133 35.24 -23.79 7.57
N ARG A 134 35.33 -24.11 6.27
CA ARG A 134 34.13 -24.26 5.42
C ARG A 134 33.77 -25.71 5.11
N GLY A 135 34.67 -26.65 5.37
CA GLY A 135 34.51 -28.04 4.98
C GLY A 135 34.61 -28.25 3.46
N TYR A 136 34.45 -29.50 3.05
CA TYR A 136 34.33 -29.90 1.65
C TYR A 136 32.96 -30.56 1.44
N GLY A 137 32.30 -30.25 0.31
CA GLY A 137 30.88 -30.54 0.13
C GLY A 137 30.55 -31.99 -0.22
N HIS A 138 31.57 -32.78 -0.56
CA HIS A 138 31.43 -34.17 -1.02
C HIS A 138 32.50 -35.05 -0.37
N GLN A 139 32.46 -36.36 -0.57
CA GLN A 139 33.55 -37.23 -0.19
C GLN A 139 34.61 -37.20 -1.29
N LEU A 140 35.87 -36.90 -0.94
CA LEU A 140 36.95 -36.84 -1.90
C LEU A 140 37.23 -38.24 -2.49
N GLN A 141 37.05 -38.41 -3.80
CA GLN A 141 37.30 -39.66 -4.51
C GLN A 141 38.76 -39.79 -4.94
N VAL A 142 39.20 -41.02 -5.21
CA VAL A 142 40.58 -41.29 -5.69
C VAL A 142 40.90 -40.53 -6.98
N ALA A 143 39.93 -40.41 -7.89
CA ALA A 143 40.09 -39.63 -9.12
C ALA A 143 40.32 -38.12 -8.86
N GLU A 144 39.69 -37.57 -7.81
CA GLU A 144 39.82 -36.16 -7.43
C GLU A 144 41.15 -35.89 -6.71
N ILE A 145 41.64 -36.86 -5.94
CA ILE A 145 42.98 -36.82 -5.34
C ILE A 145 44.05 -36.72 -6.45
N ILE A 146 43.94 -37.61 -7.45
CA ILE A 146 44.87 -37.63 -8.59
C ILE A 146 44.81 -36.31 -9.35
N SER A 147 43.61 -35.79 -9.60
CA SER A 147 43.47 -34.52 -10.33
C SER A 147 44.02 -33.34 -9.54
N LEU A 148 43.79 -33.26 -8.22
CA LEU A 148 44.37 -32.23 -7.36
C LEU A 148 45.90 -32.27 -7.39
N HIS A 149 46.49 -33.46 -7.22
CA HIS A 149 47.93 -33.66 -7.27
C HIS A 149 48.52 -33.22 -8.62
N GLN A 150 47.90 -33.64 -9.73
CA GLN A 150 48.32 -33.25 -11.09
C GLN A 150 48.19 -31.74 -11.34
N ASN A 151 47.28 -31.07 -10.64
CA ASN A 151 47.08 -29.63 -10.71
C ASN A 151 48.01 -28.83 -9.80
N GLY A 152 48.97 -29.49 -9.13
CA GLY A 152 49.96 -28.85 -8.27
C GLY A 152 49.44 -28.50 -6.88
N VAL A 153 48.38 -29.16 -6.41
CA VAL A 153 47.94 -29.07 -5.00
C VAL A 153 48.79 -30.02 -4.17
N SER A 154 49.29 -29.57 -3.02
CA SER A 154 50.18 -30.37 -2.19
C SER A 154 49.45 -31.46 -1.40
N GLU A 155 50.17 -32.53 -1.08
CA GLU A 155 49.65 -33.68 -0.31
C GLU A 155 49.12 -33.27 1.07
N ASN A 156 49.73 -32.26 1.71
CA ASN A 156 49.26 -31.74 2.99
C ASN A 156 47.83 -31.18 2.87
N VAL A 157 47.56 -30.42 1.80
CA VAL A 157 46.23 -29.88 1.51
C VAL A 157 45.24 -30.98 1.13
N ILE A 158 45.66 -31.95 0.31
CA ILE A 158 44.83 -33.09 -0.10
C ILE A 158 44.42 -33.93 1.12
N SER A 159 45.36 -34.21 2.03
CA SER A 159 45.07 -34.93 3.28
C SER A 159 44.12 -34.16 4.21
N ALA A 160 44.21 -32.82 4.22
CA ALA A 160 43.28 -31.98 4.95
C ALA A 160 41.87 -32.03 4.34
N LEU A 161 41.74 -32.05 3.00
CA LEU A 161 40.47 -32.25 2.31
C LEU A 161 39.83 -33.60 2.63
N GLN A 162 40.62 -34.68 2.70
CA GLN A 162 40.12 -36.01 3.07
C GLN A 162 39.57 -36.06 4.50
N ARG A 163 40.08 -35.20 5.40
CA ARG A 163 39.67 -35.10 6.80
C ARG A 163 38.65 -33.99 7.05
N ALA A 164 38.30 -33.21 6.02
CA ALA A 164 37.42 -32.07 6.15
C ALA A 164 36.00 -32.52 6.52
N PRO A 165 35.30 -31.82 7.43
CA PRO A 165 33.92 -32.12 7.76
C PRO A 165 33.04 -31.95 6.50
N SER A 166 32.15 -32.92 6.26
CA SER A 166 31.22 -32.87 5.13
C SER A 166 30.25 -31.71 5.32
N ALA A 167 30.08 -30.84 4.33
CA ALA A 167 29.18 -29.70 4.45
C ALA A 167 27.71 -30.08 4.75
N GLN A 168 27.27 -31.29 4.37
CA GLN A 168 25.96 -31.82 4.79
C GLN A 168 25.81 -31.87 6.32
N GLN A 169 26.85 -32.24 7.09
CA GLN A 169 26.78 -32.32 8.55
C GLN A 169 26.73 -30.94 9.24
N ALA A 170 27.31 -29.90 8.60
CA ALA A 170 27.18 -28.52 9.06
C ALA A 170 25.77 -27.96 8.83
N MET A 171 25.08 -28.38 7.75
CA MET A 171 23.72 -27.94 7.44
C MET A 171 22.63 -28.57 8.33
N VAL A 172 22.77 -29.84 8.76
CA VAL A 172 21.77 -30.44 9.69
C VAL A 172 21.77 -29.78 11.07
N SER A 173 22.90 -29.19 11.49
CA SER A 173 23.00 -28.48 12.77
C SER A 173 22.36 -27.08 12.74
N SER A 174 22.22 -26.46 11.56
CA SER A 174 21.55 -25.16 11.42
C SER A 174 20.03 -25.27 11.20
N VAL A 175 19.54 -26.42 10.74
CA VAL A 175 18.09 -26.71 10.59
C VAL A 175 17.45 -27.17 11.91
N ALA A 176 18.21 -27.80 12.82
CA ALA A 176 17.71 -28.21 14.14
C ALA A 176 17.38 -27.03 15.07
N LYS A 177 17.85 -25.82 14.73
CA LYS A 177 17.42 -24.56 15.35
C LYS A 177 16.50 -23.79 14.40
N ALA A 178 15.55 -24.49 13.79
CA ALA A 178 14.41 -23.83 13.17
C ALA A 178 13.78 -22.89 14.22
N PRO A 179 13.43 -21.64 13.89
CA PRO A 179 12.60 -20.86 14.77
C PRO A 179 11.32 -21.68 14.96
N VAL A 180 11.09 -22.12 16.20
CA VAL A 180 9.77 -22.56 16.67
C VAL A 180 8.79 -21.57 16.05
N TYR A 181 7.86 -22.06 15.24
CA TYR A 181 6.70 -21.28 14.87
C TYR A 181 6.07 -20.86 16.20
N VAL A 182 6.36 -19.64 16.65
CA VAL A 182 5.53 -18.98 17.64
C VAL A 182 4.23 -18.76 16.86
N GLU A 183 3.37 -19.76 16.93
CA GLU A 183 1.95 -19.63 16.75
C GLU A 183 1.57 -18.48 17.69
N ARG A 184 1.59 -17.24 17.17
CA ARG A 184 1.11 -16.11 17.93
C ARG A 184 -0.33 -16.47 18.23
N PRO A 185 -0.73 -16.65 19.51
CA PRO A 185 -2.15 -16.74 19.79
C PRO A 185 -2.75 -15.50 19.17
N VAL A 186 -3.76 -15.69 18.31
CA VAL A 186 -4.56 -14.61 17.77
C VAL A 186 -5.02 -13.80 18.97
N ILE A 187 -4.42 -12.63 19.18
CA ILE A 187 -4.93 -11.68 20.16
C ILE A 187 -6.23 -11.23 19.53
N VAL A 188 -7.33 -11.85 19.96
CA VAL A 188 -8.67 -11.37 19.69
C VAL A 188 -8.70 -9.97 20.30
N GLN A 189 -8.48 -8.95 19.47
CA GLN A 189 -8.76 -7.58 19.86
C GLN A 189 -10.27 -7.53 20.06
N GLN A 190 -10.72 -7.63 21.31
CA GLN A 190 -12.08 -7.26 21.66
C GLN A 190 -12.26 -5.82 21.16
N PRO A 191 -13.24 -5.54 20.29
CA PRO A 191 -13.52 -4.17 19.91
C PRO A 191 -13.88 -3.42 21.20
N VAL A 192 -13.03 -2.47 21.58
CA VAL A 192 -13.32 -1.53 22.66
C VAL A 192 -14.58 -0.80 22.21
N ILE A 193 -15.72 -1.10 22.84
CA ILE A 193 -16.96 -0.37 22.61
C ILE A 193 -16.74 1.01 23.22
N HIS A 194 -16.30 1.96 22.39
CA HIS A 194 -16.38 3.37 22.72
C HIS A 194 -17.87 3.68 22.88
N HIS A 195 -18.35 3.72 24.13
CA HIS A 195 -19.61 4.35 24.46
C HIS A 195 -19.46 5.82 24.07
N ARG A 196 -19.85 6.14 22.83
CA ARG A 196 -19.99 7.52 22.40
C ARG A 196 -21.17 8.07 23.18
N VAL A 197 -20.89 8.71 24.31
CA VAL A 197 -21.86 9.56 24.97
C VAL A 197 -22.17 10.66 23.96
N VAL A 198 -23.30 10.53 23.28
CA VAL A 198 -23.80 11.57 22.39
C VAL A 198 -24.25 12.69 23.33
N PRO A 199 -23.62 13.87 23.32
CA PRO A 199 -24.13 14.98 24.10
C PRO A 199 -25.54 15.30 23.60
N ALA A 200 -26.50 15.42 24.53
CA ALA A 200 -27.87 15.72 24.20
C ALA A 200 -27.94 16.98 23.32
N PRO A 201 -28.80 17.02 22.29
CA PRO A 201 -28.90 18.16 21.40
C PRO A 201 -29.26 19.41 22.21
N VAL A 202 -28.41 20.43 22.15
CA VAL A 202 -28.70 21.75 22.70
C VAL A 202 -29.81 22.35 21.84
N ILE A 203 -31.01 22.48 22.40
CA ILE A 203 -32.11 23.23 21.77
C ILE A 203 -31.73 24.71 21.82
N ILE A 204 -31.23 25.23 20.70
CA ILE A 204 -30.98 26.66 20.54
C ILE A 204 -32.33 27.29 20.16
N ASN A 205 -33.01 27.92 21.13
CA ASN A 205 -34.14 28.78 20.82
C ASN A 205 -33.62 29.97 20.00
N PRO A 206 -34.07 30.18 18.75
CA PRO A 206 -33.65 31.34 17.98
C PRO A 206 -34.27 32.58 18.62
N THR A 207 -33.46 33.34 19.36
CA THR A 207 -33.83 34.69 19.76
C THR A 207 -34.04 35.50 18.49
N HIS A 208 -35.26 36.01 18.28
CA HIS A 208 -35.57 36.87 17.14
C HIS A 208 -34.69 38.12 17.18
N VAL A 209 -33.63 38.13 16.37
CA VAL A 209 -32.83 39.34 16.15
C VAL A 209 -33.58 40.20 15.13
N VAL A 210 -34.24 41.25 15.61
CA VAL A 210 -34.76 42.31 14.75
C VAL A 210 -33.57 43.13 14.27
N THR A 211 -33.14 42.93 13.02
CA THR A 211 -32.10 43.75 12.40
C THR A 211 -32.68 45.10 11.98
N PRO A 212 -32.10 46.25 12.38
CA PRO A 212 -32.54 47.54 11.88
C PRO A 212 -32.14 47.70 10.40
N ARG A 213 -33.11 48.05 9.55
CA ARG A 213 -32.92 48.36 8.13
C ARG A 213 -32.12 49.67 7.99
N HIS A 214 -30.84 49.57 7.69
CA HIS A 214 -30.06 50.71 7.23
C HIS A 214 -30.47 51.09 5.80
N HIS A 215 -31.11 52.25 5.66
CA HIS A 215 -31.37 52.86 4.37
C HIS A 215 -30.09 53.58 3.93
N TYR A 216 -29.45 53.09 2.87
CA TYR A 216 -28.33 53.79 2.24
C TYR A 216 -28.87 54.99 1.47
N HIS A 217 -28.55 56.20 1.92
CA HIS A 217 -28.64 57.40 1.11
C HIS A 217 -27.51 57.37 0.07
N HIS A 218 -27.87 57.44 -1.22
CA HIS A 218 -26.91 57.75 -2.27
C HIS A 218 -26.79 59.26 -2.41
N ASP A 219 -25.68 59.81 -1.92
CA ASP A 219 -25.27 61.17 -2.26
C ASP A 219 -24.79 61.21 -3.71
N ARG A 220 -25.59 61.86 -4.56
CA ARG A 220 -25.17 62.24 -5.92
C ARG A 220 -24.17 63.38 -5.84
N HIS A 221 -22.90 63.07 -5.98
CA HIS A 221 -21.87 64.08 -6.27
C HIS A 221 -22.12 64.69 -7.65
N ARG A 222 -22.68 65.91 -7.66
CA ARG A 222 -22.85 66.74 -8.84
C ARG A 222 -21.51 67.39 -9.17
N ASN A 223 -20.82 66.84 -10.17
CA ASN A 223 -19.56 67.38 -10.70
C ASN A 223 -19.85 68.70 -11.44
N THR A 224 -19.66 69.83 -10.77
CA THR A 224 -19.72 71.16 -11.37
C THR A 224 -18.46 71.41 -12.18
N ARG A 225 -18.47 71.04 -13.46
CA ARG A 225 -17.56 71.64 -14.45
C ARG A 225 -18.25 72.82 -15.14
N ARG A 226 -17.70 73.97 -14.83
CA ARG A 226 -17.96 75.31 -15.34
C ARG A 226 -17.55 75.36 -16.82
N SER A 227 -18.48 75.66 -17.72
CA SER A 227 -18.17 76.33 -18.98
C SER A 227 -19.35 77.19 -19.40
N SER A 228 -19.12 78.50 -19.31
CA SER A 228 -19.91 79.61 -19.80
C SER A 228 -20.28 79.47 -21.26
N PHE A 229 -21.54 79.74 -21.64
CA PHE A 229 -21.86 80.45 -22.87
C PHE A 229 -23.15 81.26 -22.69
N ASN A 230 -22.99 82.58 -22.88
CA ASN A 230 -24.02 83.62 -22.95
C ASN A 230 -24.76 83.50 -24.29
N ILE A 231 -26.05 83.86 -24.34
CA ILE A 231 -26.62 84.81 -25.30
C ILE A 231 -27.98 85.28 -24.76
N ARG A 232 -28.21 86.58 -24.91
CA ARG A 232 -29.34 87.37 -24.46
C ARG A 232 -30.44 87.43 -25.52
N PHE A 233 -31.68 87.55 -25.02
CA PHE A 233 -32.96 88.02 -25.60
C PHE A 233 -33.37 87.48 -26.97
#